data_AF-A0A516SEV1-F1
#
_entry.id   AF-A0A516SEV1-F1
#
_cell.length_a   1.000
_cell.length_b   1.000
_cell.length_c   1.000
_cell.angle_alpha   90.00
_cell.angle_beta   90.00
_cell.angle_gamma   90.00
#
_symmetry.space_group_name_H-M   'P 1'
#
loop_
_entity.id
_entity.type
_entity.pdbx_description
1 polymer ?
#
loop_
_entity_poly.entity_id
_entity_poly.type
_entity_poly.pdbx_seq_one_letter_code
_entity_poly.pdbx_strand_id
1 'polypeptide(L)'
;MTTKKTSARAPLTDKELWYLTADQFLSLKLTDDEKARLREINKEKERERIESSARLRIEETPILLELRGVGLNVESVWDLVNTSTRYAVAIPILLKHLLLPYSDRTRDGIARSLAVPELEVQKAWPMLVSEYRKAQMGWGIKGPGDTREYKLGAKDGLACALSVAVTDETLAELIDIAKDRTQGESRVLLLSALKKRRDKNPLAKQAIDELASDPQLAKEIASWRKR
;
A
#
# COMPACT_ATOMS: atom_id res chain seq x y z
N MET A 1 -28.45 46.17 8.36
CA MET A 1 -28.46 44.69 8.48
C MET A 1 -27.96 44.09 7.17
N THR A 2 -26.68 43.72 7.11
CA THR A 2 -26.05 43.17 5.90
C THR A 2 -26.14 41.64 5.93
N THR A 3 -27.12 41.09 5.21
CA THR A 3 -27.21 39.65 4.96
C THR A 3 -26.03 39.20 4.10
N LYS A 4 -25.10 38.42 4.67
CA LYS A 4 -24.10 37.68 3.91
C LYS A 4 -24.84 36.75 2.93
N LYS A 5 -24.84 37.09 1.64
CA LYS A 5 -25.14 36.14 0.56
C LYS A 5 -24.12 35.01 0.65
N THR A 6 -24.52 33.86 1.17
CA THR A 6 -23.82 32.60 0.94
C THR A 6 -23.80 32.39 -0.57
N SER A 7 -22.64 32.56 -1.22
CA SER A 7 -22.56 32.28 -2.65
C SER A 7 -22.88 30.80 -2.85
N ALA A 8 -23.86 30.50 -3.69
CA ALA A 8 -24.14 29.15 -4.10
C ALA A 8 -22.88 28.61 -4.80
N ARG A 9 -22.37 27.47 -4.33
CA ARG A 9 -21.23 26.78 -4.94
C ARG A 9 -21.57 26.44 -6.40
N ALA A 10 -20.60 26.58 -7.31
CA ALA A 10 -20.76 26.09 -8.67
C ALA A 10 -20.99 24.57 -8.66
N PRO A 11 -21.88 24.01 -9.51
CA PRO A 11 -22.07 22.57 -9.63
C PRO A 11 -20.76 21.85 -9.98
N LEU A 12 -20.56 20.66 -9.41
CA LEU A 12 -19.44 19.77 -9.72
C LEU A 12 -19.59 19.21 -11.13
N THR A 13 -18.46 19.12 -11.80
CA THR A 13 -18.27 18.34 -13.01
C THR A 13 -18.28 16.84 -12.72
N ASP A 14 -18.50 16.01 -13.74
CA ASP A 14 -18.46 14.55 -13.59
C ASP A 14 -17.08 14.06 -13.16
N LYS A 15 -16.02 14.74 -13.59
CA LYS A 15 -14.65 14.45 -13.15
C LYS A 15 -14.48 14.73 -11.66
N GLU A 16 -15.01 15.83 -11.14
CA GLU A 16 -14.95 16.12 -9.70
C GLU A 16 -15.82 15.16 -8.89
N LEU A 17 -17.01 14.81 -9.37
CA LEU A 17 -17.87 13.78 -8.77
C LEU A 17 -17.19 12.41 -8.78
N TRP A 18 -16.42 12.09 -9.82
CA TRP A 18 -15.65 10.86 -9.92
C TRP A 18 -14.59 10.74 -8.82
N TYR A 19 -13.92 11.84 -8.45
CA TYR A 19 -12.89 11.82 -7.40
C TYR A 19 -13.41 12.27 -6.02
N LEU A 20 -14.73 12.43 -5.88
CA LEU A 20 -15.35 12.86 -4.63
C LEU A 20 -15.11 11.82 -3.52
N THR A 21 -14.50 12.26 -2.42
CA THR A 21 -14.30 11.41 -1.24
C THR A 21 -15.56 11.31 -0.38
N ALA A 22 -15.62 10.30 0.50
CA ALA A 22 -16.72 10.19 1.47
C ALA A 22 -16.83 11.44 2.38
N ASP A 23 -15.71 11.98 2.83
CA ASP A 23 -15.68 13.19 3.67
C ASP A 23 -16.17 14.44 2.90
N GLN A 24 -15.79 14.56 1.63
CA GLN A 24 -16.30 15.63 0.76
C GLN A 24 -17.79 15.46 0.49
N PHE A 25 -18.25 14.23 0.26
CA PHE A 25 -19.66 13.93 0.08
C PHE A 25 -20.49 14.32 1.32
N LEU A 26 -20.00 14.06 2.52
CA LEU A 26 -20.69 14.42 3.77
C LEU A 26 -20.70 15.93 4.04
N SER A 27 -19.66 16.65 3.62
CA SER A 27 -19.53 18.09 3.85
C SER A 27 -20.18 18.95 2.77
N LEU A 28 -20.33 18.44 1.55
CA LEU A 28 -20.94 19.16 0.44
C LEU A 28 -22.45 18.92 0.37
N LYS A 29 -23.22 20.02 0.30
CA LYS A 29 -24.64 19.96 -0.06
C LYS A 29 -24.77 19.80 -1.58
N LEU A 30 -24.80 18.56 -2.04
CA LEU A 30 -25.02 18.25 -3.47
C LEU A 30 -26.46 18.56 -3.90
N THR A 31 -26.60 19.08 -5.12
CA THR A 31 -27.90 19.24 -5.79
C THR A 31 -28.49 17.88 -6.16
N ASP A 32 -29.78 17.83 -6.50
CA ASP A 32 -30.42 16.57 -6.89
C ASP A 32 -29.89 16.03 -8.23
N ASP A 33 -29.48 16.94 -9.14
CA ASP A 33 -28.76 16.60 -10.37
C ASP A 33 -27.39 15.97 -10.07
N GLU A 34 -26.59 16.58 -9.19
CA GLU A 34 -25.28 16.05 -8.80
C GLU A 34 -25.40 14.68 -8.13
N LYS A 35 -26.44 14.46 -7.31
CA LYS A 35 -26.72 13.14 -6.72
C LYS A 35 -27.15 12.12 -7.76
N ALA A 36 -27.89 12.52 -8.80
CA ALA A 36 -28.25 11.63 -9.90
C ALA A 36 -27.00 11.21 -10.70
N ARG A 37 -26.16 12.16 -11.09
CA ARG A 37 -24.89 11.89 -11.79
C ARG A 37 -23.93 11.05 -10.96
N LEU A 38 -23.79 11.36 -9.66
CA LEU A 38 -22.96 10.57 -8.73
C LEU A 38 -23.45 9.11 -8.59
N ARG A 39 -24.77 8.86 -8.63
CA ARG A 39 -25.31 7.49 -8.61
C ARG A 39 -24.91 6.70 -9.86
N GLU A 40 -24.96 7.32 -11.04
CA GLU A 40 -24.53 6.66 -12.28
C GLU A 40 -23.00 6.42 -12.29
N ILE A 41 -22.22 7.41 -11.85
CA ILE A 41 -20.76 7.27 -11.65
C ILE A 41 -20.45 6.10 -10.70
N ASN A 42 -21.17 5.98 -9.58
CA ASN A 42 -20.94 4.89 -8.63
C ASN A 42 -21.33 3.52 -9.19
N LYS A 43 -22.38 3.42 -10.02
CA LYS A 43 -22.72 2.18 -10.74
C LYS A 43 -21.61 1.80 -11.73
N GLU A 44 -21.05 2.77 -12.45
CA GLU A 44 -19.91 2.52 -13.35
C GLU A 44 -18.68 2.04 -12.58
N LYS A 45 -18.30 2.72 -11.48
CA LYS A 45 -17.19 2.29 -10.61
C LYS A 45 -17.38 0.89 -10.07
N GLU A 46 -18.60 0.54 -9.65
CA GLU A 46 -18.87 -0.79 -9.12
C GLU A 46 -18.74 -1.86 -10.21
N ARG A 47 -19.23 -1.58 -11.44
CA ARG A 47 -19.01 -2.47 -12.58
C ARG A 47 -17.52 -2.66 -12.88
N GLU A 48 -16.75 -1.57 -12.96
CA GLU A 48 -15.30 -1.63 -13.15
C GLU A 48 -14.62 -2.45 -12.06
N ARG A 49 -15.01 -2.24 -10.80
CA ARG A 49 -14.48 -2.98 -9.66
C ARG A 49 -14.77 -4.48 -9.75
N ILE A 50 -15.99 -4.87 -10.12
CA ILE A 50 -16.38 -6.28 -10.28
C ILE A 50 -15.55 -6.93 -11.39
N GLU A 51 -15.43 -6.26 -12.53
CA GLU A 51 -14.66 -6.77 -13.68
C GLU A 51 -13.16 -6.89 -13.36
N SER A 52 -12.55 -5.85 -12.75
CA SER A 52 -11.15 -5.91 -12.30
C SER A 52 -10.94 -7.02 -11.27
N SER A 53 -11.88 -7.21 -10.34
CA SER A 53 -11.81 -8.29 -9.34
C SER A 53 -11.88 -9.67 -9.97
N ALA A 54 -12.67 -9.85 -11.04
CA ALA A 54 -12.72 -11.11 -11.77
C ALA A 54 -11.39 -11.42 -12.49
N ARG A 55 -10.79 -10.41 -13.14
CA ARG A 55 -9.48 -10.56 -13.81
C ARG A 55 -8.36 -10.86 -12.81
N LEU A 56 -8.37 -10.21 -11.65
CA LEU A 56 -7.41 -10.49 -10.57
C LEU A 56 -7.54 -11.91 -10.03
N ARG A 57 -8.77 -12.44 -9.86
CA ARG A 57 -8.95 -13.84 -9.45
C ARG A 57 -8.35 -14.84 -10.44
N ILE A 58 -8.47 -14.55 -11.74
CA ILE A 58 -7.83 -15.38 -12.78
C ILE A 58 -6.30 -15.30 -12.65
N GLU A 59 -5.75 -14.09 -12.51
CA GLU A 59 -4.32 -13.88 -12.31
C GLU A 59 -3.78 -14.58 -11.04
N GLU A 60 -4.51 -14.53 -9.93
CA GLU A 60 -4.13 -15.14 -8.65
C GLU A 60 -4.26 -16.68 -8.65
N THR A 61 -4.89 -17.29 -9.65
CA THR A 61 -5.14 -18.74 -9.68
C THR A 61 -3.88 -19.60 -9.40
N PRO A 62 -2.71 -19.33 -10.01
CA PRO A 62 -1.52 -20.15 -9.75
C PRO A 62 -1.07 -20.13 -8.29
N ILE A 63 -1.06 -18.96 -7.64
CA ILE A 63 -0.64 -18.85 -6.24
C ILE A 63 -1.67 -19.49 -5.30
N LEU A 64 -2.96 -19.32 -5.58
CA LEU A 64 -4.04 -19.90 -4.77
C LEU A 64 -4.02 -21.44 -4.81
N LEU A 65 -3.66 -22.04 -5.95
CA LEU A 65 -3.48 -23.49 -6.06
C LEU A 65 -2.33 -24.01 -5.21
N GLU A 66 -1.17 -23.32 -5.22
CA GLU A 66 -0.04 -23.69 -4.36
C GLU A 66 -0.34 -23.51 -2.87
N LEU A 67 -1.02 -22.41 -2.50
CA LEU A 67 -1.46 -22.16 -1.12
C LEU A 67 -2.44 -23.25 -0.64
N ARG A 68 -3.40 -23.65 -1.48
CA ARG A 68 -4.31 -24.75 -1.17
C ARG A 68 -3.55 -26.08 -0.98
N GLY A 69 -2.51 -26.31 -1.77
CA GLY A 69 -1.64 -27.49 -1.66
C GLY A 69 -0.96 -27.64 -0.29
N VAL A 70 -0.75 -26.53 0.44
CA VAL A 70 -0.23 -26.51 1.82
C VAL A 70 -1.32 -26.33 2.89
N GLY A 71 -2.59 -26.52 2.52
CA GLY A 71 -3.72 -26.48 3.44
C GLY A 71 -4.32 -25.10 3.71
N LEU A 72 -3.92 -24.07 2.96
CA LEU A 72 -4.47 -22.72 3.08
C LEU A 72 -5.54 -22.48 2.02
N ASN A 73 -6.80 -22.55 2.43
CA ASN A 73 -7.94 -22.28 1.54
C ASN A 73 -8.35 -20.81 1.64
N VAL A 74 -7.72 -19.98 0.81
CA VAL A 74 -8.01 -18.55 0.66
C VAL A 74 -8.60 -18.27 -0.72
N GLU A 75 -9.42 -17.24 -0.83
CA GLU A 75 -10.03 -16.80 -2.09
C GLU A 75 -9.20 -15.74 -2.80
N SER A 76 -8.34 -15.05 -2.04
CA SER A 76 -7.36 -14.09 -2.55
C SER A 76 -6.13 -14.03 -1.66
N VAL A 77 -4.99 -13.61 -2.22
CA VAL A 77 -3.80 -13.28 -1.42
C VAL A 77 -4.11 -12.19 -0.37
N TRP A 78 -5.10 -11.34 -0.63
CA TRP A 78 -5.56 -10.31 0.32
C TRP A 78 -6.17 -10.88 1.60
N ASP A 79 -6.62 -12.14 1.60
CA ASP A 79 -7.14 -12.81 2.79
C ASP A 79 -6.00 -13.07 3.81
N LEU A 80 -4.78 -13.31 3.33
CA LEU A 80 -3.60 -13.46 4.16
C LEU A 80 -3.19 -12.14 4.83
N VAL A 81 -3.39 -11.00 4.15
CA VAL A 81 -3.12 -9.67 4.73
C VAL A 81 -4.07 -9.37 5.90
N ASN A 82 -5.30 -9.86 5.84
CA ASN A 82 -6.35 -9.55 6.81
C ASN A 82 -6.50 -10.59 7.92
N THR A 83 -5.74 -11.70 7.88
CA THR A 83 -5.83 -12.74 8.90
C THR A 83 -4.90 -12.49 10.07
N SER A 84 -5.34 -12.86 11.28
CA SER A 84 -4.48 -12.96 12.46
C SER A 84 -3.80 -14.33 12.59
N THR A 85 -4.21 -15.30 11.76
CA THR A 85 -3.70 -16.67 11.80
C THR A 85 -2.31 -16.70 11.19
N ARG A 86 -1.37 -17.42 11.83
CA ARG A 86 -0.03 -17.61 11.26
C ARG A 86 -0.08 -18.51 10.04
N TYR A 87 0.66 -18.15 9.00
CA TYR A 87 0.74 -18.88 7.74
C TYR A 87 2.21 -19.07 7.31
N ALA A 88 3.10 -19.41 8.24
CA ALA A 88 4.53 -19.60 7.96
C ALA A 88 4.81 -20.56 6.78
N VAL A 89 3.97 -21.59 6.61
CA VAL A 89 4.02 -22.55 5.49
C VAL A 89 3.79 -21.91 4.11
N ALA A 90 3.13 -20.74 4.04
CA ALA A 90 2.91 -19.99 2.81
C ALA A 90 4.12 -19.16 2.39
N ILE A 91 5.03 -18.82 3.30
CA ILE A 91 6.08 -17.83 3.05
C ILE A 91 6.96 -18.22 1.84
N PRO A 92 7.44 -19.47 1.71
CA PRO A 92 8.22 -19.87 0.53
C PRO A 92 7.44 -19.71 -0.79
N ILE A 93 6.14 -20.00 -0.78
CA ILE A 93 5.25 -19.84 -1.94
C ILE A 93 5.12 -18.35 -2.27
N LEU A 94 4.81 -17.51 -1.29
CA LEU A 94 4.66 -16.06 -1.49
C LEU A 94 5.96 -15.43 -2.04
N LEU A 95 7.13 -15.82 -1.52
CA LEU A 95 8.44 -15.35 -2.01
C LEU A 95 8.70 -15.76 -3.46
N LYS A 96 8.40 -17.01 -3.82
CA LYS A 96 8.49 -17.50 -5.20
C LYS A 96 7.57 -16.71 -6.12
N HIS A 97 6.32 -16.51 -5.72
CA HIS A 97 5.31 -15.84 -6.54
C HIS A 97 5.55 -14.32 -6.67
N LEU A 98 6.20 -13.68 -5.71
CA LEU A 98 6.57 -12.26 -5.80
C LEU A 98 7.49 -11.94 -7.00
N LEU A 99 8.25 -12.94 -7.47
CA LEU A 99 9.17 -12.83 -8.61
C LEU A 99 8.51 -13.06 -9.97
N LEU A 100 7.23 -13.46 -9.99
CA LEU A 100 6.48 -13.69 -11.23
C LEU A 100 5.90 -12.37 -11.77
N PRO A 101 5.59 -12.30 -13.08
CA PRO A 101 5.15 -11.07 -13.75
C PRO A 101 3.66 -10.76 -13.46
N TYR A 102 3.32 -10.66 -12.18
CA TYR A 102 1.99 -10.27 -11.72
C TYR A 102 1.76 -8.76 -11.87
N SER A 103 0.48 -8.38 -11.99
CA SER A 103 0.05 -6.99 -11.90
C SER A 103 0.45 -6.35 -10.56
N ASP A 104 0.51 -5.02 -10.54
CA ASP A 104 0.85 -4.26 -9.33
C ASP A 104 -0.07 -4.63 -8.15
N ARG A 105 -1.37 -4.83 -8.40
CA ARG A 105 -2.34 -5.18 -7.37
C ARG A 105 -2.04 -6.52 -6.70
N THR A 106 -1.69 -7.52 -7.48
CA THR A 106 -1.38 -8.87 -6.97
C THR A 106 -0.03 -8.87 -6.27
N ARG A 107 0.97 -8.17 -6.82
CA ARG A 107 2.28 -7.98 -6.18
C ARG A 107 2.17 -7.24 -4.83
N ASP A 108 1.33 -6.21 -4.74
CA ASP A 108 1.01 -5.50 -3.49
C ASP A 108 0.45 -6.47 -2.43
N GLY A 109 -0.54 -7.28 -2.80
CA GLY A 109 -1.12 -8.29 -1.89
C GLY A 109 -0.10 -9.32 -1.40
N ILE A 110 0.73 -9.85 -2.31
CA ILE A 110 1.80 -10.80 -1.96
C ILE A 110 2.81 -10.13 -1.01
N ALA A 111 3.31 -8.94 -1.35
CA ALA A 111 4.31 -8.24 -0.56
C ALA A 111 3.79 -7.87 0.84
N ARG A 112 2.53 -7.44 0.97
CA ARG A 112 1.90 -7.19 2.28
C ARG A 112 1.74 -8.47 3.09
N SER A 113 1.42 -9.59 2.44
CA SER A 113 1.32 -10.89 3.12
C SER A 113 2.67 -11.34 3.68
N LEU A 114 3.78 -10.90 3.07
CA LEU A 114 5.14 -11.12 3.55
C LEU A 114 5.56 -10.18 4.70
N ALA A 115 4.75 -9.20 5.09
CA ALA A 115 5.04 -8.29 6.21
C ALA A 115 4.79 -8.95 7.58
N VAL A 116 5.37 -10.13 7.79
CA VAL A 116 5.26 -10.94 9.01
C VAL A 116 6.64 -11.29 9.58
N PRO A 117 6.80 -11.39 10.91
CA PRO A 117 8.09 -11.56 11.56
C PRO A 117 8.57 -13.03 11.52
N GLU A 118 8.57 -13.63 10.33
CA GLU A 118 9.00 -15.01 10.11
C GLU A 118 10.45 -15.04 9.60
N LEU A 119 11.23 -16.04 10.05
CA LEU A 119 12.66 -16.16 9.72
C LEU A 119 12.91 -16.23 8.20
N GLU A 120 12.05 -16.91 7.45
CA GLU A 120 12.18 -17.03 6.00
C GLU A 120 12.01 -15.68 5.29
N VAL A 121 11.19 -14.76 5.83
CA VAL A 121 11.08 -13.39 5.30
C VAL A 121 12.39 -12.62 5.55
N GLN A 122 12.97 -12.76 6.75
CA GLN A 122 14.24 -12.12 7.09
C GLN A 122 15.39 -12.61 6.20
N LYS A 123 15.47 -13.92 5.96
CA LYS A 123 16.45 -14.53 5.03
C LYS A 123 16.28 -14.03 3.60
N ALA A 124 15.07 -13.67 3.20
CA ALA A 124 14.78 -13.14 1.88
C ALA A 124 15.15 -11.65 1.70
N TRP A 125 15.81 -11.04 2.69
CA TRP A 125 16.21 -9.63 2.67
C TRP A 125 16.82 -9.14 1.34
N PRO A 126 17.86 -9.78 0.76
CA PRO A 126 18.46 -9.29 -0.48
C PRO A 126 17.49 -9.26 -1.67
N MET A 127 16.60 -10.26 -1.74
CA MET A 127 15.56 -10.34 -2.76
C MET A 127 14.52 -9.24 -2.57
N LEU A 128 14.03 -9.05 -1.35
CA LEU A 128 13.03 -8.01 -1.03
C LEU A 128 13.56 -6.61 -1.33
N VAL A 129 14.83 -6.33 -1.00
CA VAL A 129 15.48 -5.05 -1.34
C VAL A 129 15.58 -4.87 -2.86
N SER A 130 15.96 -5.92 -3.60
CA SER A 130 16.02 -5.89 -5.06
C SER A 130 14.65 -5.55 -5.68
N GLU A 131 13.60 -6.23 -5.23
CA GLU A 131 12.24 -5.98 -5.74
C GLU A 131 11.70 -4.61 -5.32
N TYR A 132 11.99 -4.14 -4.11
CA TYR A 132 11.62 -2.80 -3.65
C TYR A 132 12.25 -1.70 -4.53
N ARG A 133 13.54 -1.83 -4.84
CA ARG A 133 14.25 -0.86 -5.69
C ARG A 133 13.70 -0.85 -7.13
N LYS A 134 13.31 -2.01 -7.68
CA LYS A 134 12.71 -2.14 -9.02
C LYS A 134 11.26 -1.66 -9.09
N ALA A 135 10.51 -1.76 -8.00
CA ALA A 135 9.09 -1.45 -7.99
C ALA A 135 8.83 0.04 -8.30
N GLN A 136 7.82 0.28 -9.14
CA GLN A 136 7.40 1.61 -9.55
C GLN A 136 6.61 2.30 -8.43
N MET A 137 6.63 3.64 -8.45
CA MET A 137 5.79 4.50 -7.62
C MET A 137 4.94 5.39 -8.50
N GLY A 138 3.89 5.97 -7.91
CA GLY A 138 3.04 6.94 -8.58
C GLY A 138 1.79 6.27 -9.16
N TRP A 139 1.43 6.65 -10.37
CA TRP A 139 0.20 6.24 -11.03
C TRP A 139 0.51 5.32 -12.21
N GLY A 140 -0.31 4.28 -12.41
CA GLY A 140 -0.17 3.33 -13.49
C GLY A 140 -1.29 2.28 -13.53
N ILE A 141 -1.19 1.34 -14.45
CA ILE A 141 -2.14 0.22 -14.59
C ILE A 141 -1.97 -0.74 -13.42
N LYS A 142 -3.04 -0.94 -12.64
CA LYS A 142 -2.98 -1.67 -11.36
C LYS A 142 -3.21 -3.16 -11.52
N GLY A 143 -4.23 -3.53 -12.28
CA GLY A 143 -4.63 -4.91 -12.54
C GLY A 143 -4.58 -5.25 -14.04
N PRO A 144 -4.60 -6.54 -14.37
CA PRO A 144 -4.66 -6.99 -15.76
C PRO A 144 -5.92 -6.45 -16.43
N GLY A 145 -5.79 -5.88 -17.63
CA GLY A 145 -6.92 -5.36 -18.41
C GLY A 145 -7.55 -4.05 -17.90
N ASP A 146 -6.98 -3.42 -16.86
CA ASP A 146 -7.42 -2.08 -16.47
C ASP A 146 -7.00 -1.07 -17.56
N THR A 147 -7.87 -0.10 -17.84
CA THR A 147 -7.64 0.95 -18.85
C THR A 147 -7.37 2.32 -18.22
N ARG A 148 -7.52 2.43 -16.91
CA ARG A 148 -7.33 3.66 -16.13
C ARG A 148 -6.12 3.51 -15.22
N GLU A 149 -5.42 4.61 -15.03
CA GLU A 149 -4.30 4.67 -14.10
C GLU A 149 -4.79 4.89 -12.67
N TYR A 150 -4.22 4.13 -11.74
CA TYR A 150 -4.45 4.23 -10.31
C TYR A 150 -3.13 4.35 -9.57
N LYS A 151 -3.16 4.80 -8.31
CA LYS A 151 -1.97 4.77 -7.46
C LYS A 151 -1.48 3.31 -7.30
N LEU A 152 -0.24 3.07 -7.70
CA LEU A 152 0.45 1.79 -7.58
C LEU A 152 0.76 1.48 -6.11
N GLY A 153 0.68 0.21 -5.74
CA GLY A 153 0.79 -0.26 -4.35
C GLY A 153 1.92 -1.25 -4.11
N ALA A 154 2.50 -1.88 -5.13
CA ALA A 154 3.47 -2.95 -4.92
C ALA A 154 4.70 -2.49 -4.11
N LYS A 155 5.20 -1.28 -4.36
CA LYS A 155 6.33 -0.72 -3.61
C LYS A 155 5.99 -0.45 -2.14
N ASP A 156 4.77 -0.02 -1.85
CA ASP A 156 4.30 0.16 -0.47
C ASP A 156 4.21 -1.18 0.26
N GLY A 157 3.68 -2.21 -0.40
CA GLY A 157 3.66 -3.57 0.15
C GLY A 157 5.07 -4.11 0.44
N LEU A 158 6.02 -3.87 -0.46
CA LEU A 158 7.43 -4.25 -0.28
C LEU A 158 8.09 -3.47 0.87
N ALA A 159 7.77 -2.19 1.05
CA ALA A 159 8.23 -1.41 2.20
C ALA A 159 7.70 -1.97 3.52
N CYS A 160 6.43 -2.40 3.55
CA CYS A 160 5.87 -3.11 4.70
C CYS A 160 6.67 -4.40 4.99
N ALA A 161 6.94 -5.22 3.98
CA ALA A 161 7.74 -6.44 4.13
C ALA A 161 9.13 -6.14 4.69
N LEU A 162 9.86 -5.19 4.10
CA LEU A 162 11.20 -4.78 4.56
C LEU A 162 11.21 -4.29 6.00
N SER A 163 10.20 -3.51 6.41
CA SER A 163 10.13 -2.98 7.77
C SER A 163 9.94 -4.06 8.85
N VAL A 164 9.51 -5.26 8.47
CA VAL A 164 9.38 -6.42 9.35
C VAL A 164 10.56 -7.39 9.18
N ALA A 165 11.10 -7.52 7.97
CA ALA A 165 12.22 -8.40 7.63
C ALA A 165 13.57 -7.95 8.20
N VAL A 166 13.72 -6.65 8.50
CA VAL A 166 14.98 -6.06 8.95
C VAL A 166 15.45 -6.64 10.30
N THR A 167 16.71 -7.07 10.32
CA THR A 167 17.45 -7.52 11.51
C THR A 167 18.44 -6.45 11.94
N ASP A 168 19.19 -6.68 13.02
CA ASP A 168 20.21 -5.72 13.45
C ASP A 168 21.39 -5.68 12.45
N GLU A 169 21.67 -6.79 11.75
CA GLU A 169 22.68 -6.90 10.70
C GLU A 169 22.31 -6.11 9.44
N THR A 170 21.02 -6.08 9.07
CA THR A 170 20.54 -5.40 7.85
C THR A 170 20.02 -3.98 8.10
N LEU A 171 20.04 -3.53 9.36
CA LEU A 171 19.52 -2.22 9.75
C LEU A 171 20.22 -1.06 9.03
N ALA A 172 21.54 -1.14 8.83
CA ALA A 172 22.29 -0.10 8.14
C ALA A 172 21.79 0.09 6.71
N GLU A 173 21.57 -1.01 5.97
CA GLU A 173 21.04 -0.93 4.60
C GLU A 173 19.59 -0.41 4.59
N LEU A 174 18.74 -0.79 5.55
CA LEU A 174 17.40 -0.20 5.68
C LEU A 174 17.47 1.32 5.82
N ILE A 175 18.40 1.83 6.65
CA ILE A 175 18.60 3.26 6.87
C ILE A 175 19.03 3.94 5.57
N ASP A 176 19.95 3.35 4.82
CA ASP A 176 20.39 3.89 3.53
C ASP A 176 19.24 3.98 2.53
N ILE A 177 18.38 2.95 2.47
CA ILE A 177 17.17 2.95 1.64
C ILE A 177 16.19 4.03 2.10
N ALA A 178 16.00 4.21 3.40
CA ALA A 178 15.12 5.25 3.95
C ALA A 178 15.63 6.67 3.66
N LYS A 179 16.95 6.86 3.56
CA LYS A 179 17.59 8.14 3.19
C LYS A 179 17.55 8.42 1.69
N ASP A 180 17.52 7.39 0.85
CA ASP A 180 17.48 7.53 -0.60
C ASP A 180 16.13 8.08 -1.10
N ARG A 181 16.06 9.40 -1.31
CA ARG A 181 14.85 10.08 -1.77
C ARG A 181 14.33 9.59 -3.13
N THR A 182 15.14 8.91 -3.94
CA THR A 182 14.68 8.34 -5.22
C THR A 182 13.68 7.21 -5.02
N GLN A 183 13.59 6.62 -3.82
CA GLN A 183 12.62 5.58 -3.49
C GLN A 183 11.21 6.12 -3.19
N GLY A 184 11.03 7.44 -3.18
CA GLY A 184 9.72 8.10 -3.09
C GLY A 184 9.02 7.99 -1.73
N GLU A 185 7.69 8.15 -1.73
CA GLU A 185 6.87 8.23 -0.51
C GLU A 185 6.86 6.94 0.32
N SER A 186 7.01 5.77 -0.32
CA SER A 186 6.97 4.46 0.34
C SER A 186 7.99 4.32 1.48
N ARG A 187 9.08 5.12 1.46
CA ARG A 187 10.09 5.21 2.54
C ARG A 187 9.47 5.48 3.91
N VAL A 188 8.32 6.16 3.97
CA VAL A 188 7.60 6.42 5.22
C VAL A 188 7.24 5.13 5.96
N LEU A 189 6.98 4.04 5.24
CA LEU A 189 6.61 2.74 5.82
C LEU A 189 7.82 2.04 6.48
N LEU A 190 9.04 2.31 5.99
CA LEU A 190 10.29 1.78 6.56
C LEU A 190 10.56 2.34 7.96
N LEU A 191 10.06 3.55 8.25
CA LEU A 191 10.25 4.22 9.54
C LEU A 191 9.70 3.42 10.73
N SER A 192 8.70 2.56 10.50
CA SER A 192 8.13 1.72 11.55
C SER A 192 9.18 0.79 12.19
N ALA A 193 10.15 0.31 11.41
CA ALA A 193 11.27 -0.48 11.91
C ALA A 193 12.21 0.35 12.78
N LEU A 194 12.58 1.56 12.32
CA LEU A 194 13.44 2.46 13.08
C LEU A 194 12.78 2.85 14.40
N LYS A 195 11.48 3.19 14.36
CA LYS A 195 10.69 3.53 15.54
C LYS A 195 10.71 2.42 16.60
N LYS A 196 10.53 1.16 16.20
CA LYS A 196 10.57 0.00 17.10
C LYS A 196 11.95 -0.19 17.76
N ARG A 197 13.02 0.26 17.10
CA ARG A 197 14.42 0.11 17.55
C ARG A 197 15.00 1.36 18.19
N ARG A 198 14.30 2.49 18.15
CA ARG A 198 14.77 3.82 18.59
C ARG A 198 15.45 3.81 19.96
N ASP A 199 14.84 3.13 20.93
CA ASP A 199 15.29 3.19 22.32
C ASP A 199 16.34 2.12 22.66
N LYS A 200 16.64 1.20 21.74
CA LYS A 200 17.54 0.05 21.95
C LYS A 200 18.76 0.06 21.03
N ASN A 201 18.69 0.76 19.90
CA ASN A 201 19.73 0.78 18.88
C ASN A 201 20.14 2.23 18.56
N PRO A 202 21.39 2.63 18.91
CA PRO A 202 21.88 3.98 18.65
C PRO A 202 21.83 4.40 17.18
N LEU A 203 22.05 3.47 16.24
CA LEU A 203 21.97 3.75 14.79
C LEU A 203 20.55 4.11 14.38
N ALA A 204 19.55 3.38 14.90
CA ALA A 204 18.15 3.70 14.64
C ALA A 204 17.77 5.08 15.19
N LYS A 205 18.23 5.42 16.41
CA LYS A 205 18.01 6.73 17.02
C LYS A 205 18.60 7.85 16.18
N GLN A 206 19.88 7.73 15.82
CA GLN A 206 20.57 8.70 14.99
C GLN A 206 19.88 8.88 13.62
N ALA A 207 19.53 7.76 12.97
CA ALA A 207 18.83 7.81 11.68
C ALA A 207 17.49 8.55 11.76
N ILE A 208 16.73 8.37 12.85
CA ILE A 208 15.47 9.10 13.07
C ILE A 208 15.72 10.61 13.19
N ASP A 209 16.74 11.01 13.95
CA ASP A 209 17.09 12.42 14.14
C ASP A 209 17.49 13.08 12.80
N GLU A 210 18.25 12.38 11.96
CA GLU A 210 18.63 12.84 10.62
C GLU A 210 17.40 12.93 9.68
N LEU A 211 16.57 11.88 9.63
CA LEU A 211 15.39 11.79 8.77
C LEU A 211 14.27 12.75 9.18
N ALA A 212 14.28 13.27 10.42
CA ALA A 212 13.29 14.25 10.89
C ALA A 212 13.28 15.55 10.06
N SER A 213 14.37 15.83 9.34
CA SER A 213 14.49 16.98 8.43
C SER A 213 13.99 16.70 7.01
N ASP A 214 13.71 15.44 6.64
CA ASP A 214 13.20 15.09 5.32
C ASP A 214 11.72 15.51 5.21
N PRO A 215 11.34 16.39 4.26
CA PRO A 215 9.97 16.91 4.15
C PRO A 215 8.90 15.82 4.00
N GLN A 216 9.25 14.67 3.42
CA GLN A 216 8.34 13.57 3.16
C GLN A 216 8.14 12.68 4.40
N LEU A 217 9.08 12.71 5.34
CA LEU A 217 9.11 11.84 6.53
C LEU A 217 8.86 12.61 7.84
N ALA A 218 9.14 13.91 7.86
CA ALA A 218 9.07 14.78 9.03
C ALA A 218 7.70 14.72 9.72
N LYS A 219 6.61 14.69 8.95
CA LYS A 219 5.24 14.60 9.49
C LYS A 219 5.04 13.32 10.30
N GLU A 220 5.47 12.18 9.77
CA GLU A 220 5.36 10.89 10.45
C GLU A 220 6.23 10.87 11.71
N ILE A 221 7.50 11.28 11.61
CA ILE A 221 8.44 11.28 12.74
C ILE A 221 7.95 12.22 13.86
N ALA A 222 7.45 13.41 13.52
CA ALA A 222 6.93 14.38 14.49
C ALA A 222 5.69 13.84 15.25
N SER A 223 4.90 12.95 14.63
CA SER A 223 3.74 12.35 15.27
C SER A 223 4.10 11.45 16.46
N TRP A 224 5.33 10.94 16.54
CA TRP A 224 5.75 10.01 17.58
C TRP A 224 6.02 10.67 18.93
N ARG A 225 6.18 11.99 18.97
CA ARG A 225 6.38 12.78 20.20
C ARG A 225 5.06 13.09 20.92
N LYS A 226 3.91 12.84 20.29
CA LYS A 226 2.57 13.17 20.81
C LYS A 226 1.94 12.05 21.65
N ARG A 227 2.73 11.29 22.42
CA ARG A 227 2.20 10.28 23.35
C ARG A 227 2.82 10.42 24.72
#